data_AF-A0A2J4PCY9-F1
#
_entry.id   AF-A0A2J4PCY9-F1
#
_cell.length_a   1.000
_cell.length_b   1.000
_cell.length_c   1.000
_cell.angle_alpha   90.00
_cell.angle_beta   90.00
_cell.angle_gamma   90.00
#
_symmetry.space_group_name_H-M   'P 1'
#
loop_
_entity.id
_entity.type
_entity.pdbx_description
1 polymer ?
#
loop_
_entity_poly.entity_id
_entity_poly.type
_entity_poly.pdbx_seq_one_letter_code
_entity_poly.pdbx_strand_id
1 'polypeptide(L)'
;MHADAPRVRHIRETLLSDNWYTLKKYTFELLRRDGRWQEQSREAYDRGNGAVILLYNREKQTVVLVRQFRFPVWINGHDGFLIEAAAGLLDNASPEERIVAEAEEETGFRVTRIEPVFIAYMSPGSVTEKLYFFIAEYSAD
;
A
#
# COMPACT_ATOMS: atom_id res chain seq x y z
N MET A 1 -8.24 8.97 -32.43
CA MET A 1 -8.46 9.16 -30.98
C MET A 1 -7.37 10.09 -30.50
N HIS A 2 -7.70 11.37 -30.26
CA HIS A 2 -6.71 12.33 -29.77
C HIS A 2 -6.31 11.92 -28.36
N ALA A 3 -5.03 11.62 -28.16
CA ALA A 3 -4.49 11.53 -26.82
C ALA A 3 -4.67 12.90 -26.17
N ASP A 4 -5.57 13.00 -25.19
CA ASP A 4 -5.80 14.22 -24.44
C ASP A 4 -4.44 14.72 -23.92
N ALA A 5 -4.11 15.98 -24.23
CA ALA A 5 -2.88 16.59 -23.74
C ALA A 5 -2.83 16.48 -22.21
N PRO A 6 -1.65 16.20 -21.62
CA PRO A 6 -1.55 15.96 -20.19
C PRO A 6 -2.03 17.19 -19.40
N ARG A 7 -2.98 16.97 -18.48
CA ARG A 7 -3.59 18.02 -17.65
C ARG A 7 -2.71 18.46 -16.47
N VAL A 8 -1.51 17.90 -16.36
CA VAL A 8 -0.55 18.14 -15.28
C VAL A 8 0.83 18.37 -15.89
N ARG A 9 1.55 19.38 -15.39
CA ARG A 9 2.96 19.63 -15.73
C ARG A 9 3.79 19.55 -14.46
N HIS A 10 4.76 18.66 -14.44
CA HIS A 10 5.75 18.64 -13.37
C HIS A 10 6.69 19.86 -13.52
N ILE A 11 6.92 20.60 -12.44
CA ILE A 11 7.79 21.78 -12.44
C ILE A 11 9.09 21.49 -11.71
N ARG A 12 9.01 21.04 -10.45
CA ARG A 12 10.20 20.69 -9.65
C ARG A 12 9.86 19.78 -8.48
N GLU A 13 10.87 19.05 -8.02
CA GLU A 13 10.86 18.29 -6.76
C GLU A 13 11.85 18.90 -5.78
N THR A 14 11.55 18.82 -4.50
CA THR A 14 12.48 19.16 -3.42
C THR A 14 12.49 18.01 -2.43
N LEU A 15 13.66 17.40 -2.22
CA LEU A 15 13.84 16.38 -1.20
C LEU A 15 13.74 17.02 0.19
N LEU A 16 12.86 16.49 1.04
CA LEU A 16 12.67 16.93 2.41
C LEU A 16 13.29 15.93 3.41
N SER A 17 13.25 14.64 3.12
CA SER A 17 13.89 13.58 3.91
C SER A 17 14.18 12.36 3.04
N ASP A 18 15.27 11.64 3.35
CA ASP A 18 15.68 10.40 2.67
C ASP A 18 16.42 9.45 3.62
N ASN A 19 15.88 9.26 4.82
CA ASN A 19 16.54 8.40 5.81
C ASN A 19 16.24 6.92 5.54
N TRP A 20 14.95 6.57 5.55
CA TRP A 20 14.47 5.20 5.32
C TRP A 20 13.55 5.14 4.11
N TYR A 21 12.66 6.12 4.01
CA TYR A 21 11.74 6.35 2.91
C TYR A 21 11.88 7.81 2.47
N THR A 22 11.45 8.11 1.26
CA THR A 22 11.68 9.41 0.66
C THR A 22 10.47 10.32 0.87
N LEU A 23 10.67 11.49 1.48
CA LEU A 23 9.67 12.55 1.55
C LEU A 23 10.09 13.67 0.59
N LYS A 24 9.21 14.03 -0.34
CA LYS A 24 9.45 15.09 -1.32
C LYS A 24 8.30 16.09 -1.35
N LYS A 25 8.65 17.36 -1.59
CA LYS A 25 7.70 18.38 -2.02
C LYS A 25 7.71 18.47 -3.55
N TYR A 26 6.57 18.21 -4.17
CA TYR A 26 6.35 18.34 -5.60
C TYR A 26 5.68 19.68 -5.89
N THR A 27 6.23 20.44 -6.84
CA THR A 27 5.59 21.61 -7.44
C THR A 27 5.17 21.26 -8.85
N PHE A 28 3.91 21.48 -9.19
CA PHE A 28 3.33 21.13 -10.49
C PHE A 28 2.26 22.15 -10.89
N GLU A 29 2.01 22.29 -12.19
CA GLU A 29 0.85 23.01 -12.68
C GLU A 29 -0.28 22.04 -13.02
N LEU A 30 -1.51 22.36 -12.61
CA LEU A 30 -2.72 21.62 -12.97
C LEU A 30 -3.58 22.49 -13.89
N LEU A 31 -3.98 21.94 -15.04
CA LEU A 31 -4.93 22.59 -15.94
C LEU A 31 -6.34 22.54 -15.34
N ARG A 32 -6.82 23.71 -14.91
CA ARG A 32 -8.15 23.92 -14.36
C ARG A 32 -9.22 23.81 -15.47
N ARG A 33 -10.48 23.60 -15.06
CA ARG A 33 -11.61 23.44 -15.99
C ARG A 33 -11.87 24.68 -16.85
N ASP A 34 -11.43 25.85 -16.40
CA ASP A 34 -11.52 27.12 -17.12
C ASP A 34 -10.35 27.36 -18.09
N GLY A 35 -9.50 26.36 -18.31
CA GLY A 35 -8.36 26.42 -19.23
C GLY A 35 -7.13 27.13 -18.65
N ARG A 36 -7.16 27.61 -17.40
CA ARG A 36 -6.00 28.23 -16.77
C ARG A 36 -5.08 27.20 -16.12
N TRP A 37 -3.77 27.38 -16.28
CA TRP A 37 -2.78 26.65 -15.51
C TRP A 37 -2.69 27.24 -14.11
N GLN A 38 -2.67 26.38 -13.10
CA GLN A 38 -2.45 26.79 -11.73
C GLN A 38 -1.32 25.97 -11.10
N GLU A 39 -0.28 26.67 -10.66
CA GLU A 39 0.77 26.08 -9.84
C GLU A 39 0.22 25.66 -8.48
N GLN A 40 0.61 24.45 -8.06
CA GLN A 40 0.30 23.87 -6.76
C GLN A 40 1.53 23.16 -6.23
N SER A 41 1.60 23.00 -4.91
CA SER A 41 2.58 22.13 -4.28
C SER A 41 1.94 21.12 -3.34
N ARG A 42 2.49 19.91 -3.29
CA ARG A 42 2.11 18.84 -2.35
C ARG A 42 3.35 18.17 -1.80
N GLU A 43 3.29 17.74 -0.55
CA GLU A 43 4.25 16.79 -0.01
C GLU A 43 3.71 15.38 -0.29
N ALA A 44 4.59 14.49 -0.74
CA ALA A 44 4.27 13.07 -0.89
C ALA A 44 5.37 12.24 -0.23
N TYR A 45 4.93 11.33 0.63
CA TYR A 45 5.79 10.38 1.31
C TYR A 45 5.77 9.04 0.57
N ASP A 46 6.94 8.62 0.09
CA ASP A 46 7.12 7.41 -0.68
C ASP A 46 7.71 6.30 0.17
N ARG A 47 6.85 5.38 0.57
CA ARG A 47 7.19 4.23 1.43
C ARG A 47 7.28 2.91 0.66
N GLY A 48 7.18 2.98 -0.67
CA GLY A 48 6.99 1.81 -1.51
C GLY A 48 5.55 1.29 -1.50
N ASN A 49 5.34 0.21 -2.25
CA ASN A 49 4.07 -0.51 -2.35
C ASN A 49 4.14 -1.80 -1.53
N GLY A 50 2.99 -2.41 -1.28
CA GLY A 50 2.91 -3.67 -0.54
C GLY A 50 1.81 -4.60 -1.03
N ALA A 51 1.76 -5.78 -0.44
CA ALA A 51 0.72 -6.77 -0.68
C ALA A 51 0.11 -7.21 0.65
N VAL A 52 -1.16 -7.64 0.61
CA VAL A 52 -1.97 -8.05 1.76
C VAL A 52 -2.69 -9.35 1.42
N ILE A 53 -2.78 -10.30 2.36
CA ILE A 53 -3.54 -11.53 2.20
C ILE A 53 -4.40 -11.84 3.41
N LEU A 54 -5.67 -12.15 3.15
CA LEU A 54 -6.56 -12.72 4.15
C LEU A 54 -6.67 -14.23 3.91
N LEU A 55 -6.28 -15.01 4.90
CA LEU A 55 -6.44 -16.46 4.89
C LEU A 55 -7.80 -16.84 5.46
N TYR A 56 -8.51 -17.74 4.80
CA TYR A 56 -9.80 -18.24 5.25
C TYR A 56 -9.88 -19.76 5.20
N ASN A 57 -10.76 -20.36 6.00
CA ASN A 57 -11.10 -21.78 5.91
C ASN A 57 -12.62 -21.95 5.94
N ARG A 58 -13.18 -22.60 4.92
CA ARG A 58 -14.63 -22.75 4.75
C ARG A 58 -15.25 -23.74 5.72
N GLU A 59 -14.56 -24.83 6.01
CA GLU A 59 -15.05 -25.89 6.91
C GLU A 59 -15.12 -25.41 8.35
N LYS A 60 -14.06 -24.74 8.82
CA LYS A 60 -13.96 -24.18 10.17
C LYS A 60 -14.69 -22.85 10.32
N GLN A 61 -15.05 -22.20 9.22
CA GLN A 61 -15.63 -20.85 9.18
C GLN A 61 -14.76 -19.81 9.91
N THR A 62 -13.45 -19.89 9.70
CA THR A 62 -12.46 -19.05 10.39
C THR A 62 -11.59 -18.29 9.39
N VAL A 63 -11.00 -17.19 9.88
CA VAL A 63 -9.93 -16.44 9.20
C VAL A 63 -8.70 -16.37 10.08
N VAL A 64 -7.54 -16.20 9.46
CA VAL A 64 -6.27 -15.96 10.16
C VAL A 64 -5.91 -14.48 10.04
N LEU A 65 -5.56 -13.90 11.19
CA LEU A 65 -5.11 -12.52 11.34
C LEU A 65 -3.86 -12.51 12.22
N VAL A 66 -3.07 -11.46 12.11
CA VAL A 66 -1.88 -11.22 12.94
C VAL A 66 -2.14 -10.07 13.91
N ARG A 67 -1.38 -10.01 15.00
CA ARG A 67 -1.39 -8.87 15.92
C ARG A 67 0.02 -8.35 16.13
N GLN A 68 0.28 -7.11 15.72
CA GLN A 68 1.61 -6.52 15.69
C GLN A 68 1.62 -5.12 16.33
N PHE A 69 2.77 -4.72 16.88
CA PHE A 69 2.96 -3.36 17.36
C PHE A 69 3.24 -2.40 16.20
N ARG A 70 2.45 -1.33 16.11
CA ARG A 70 2.56 -0.26 15.12
C ARG A 70 2.82 1.06 15.83
N PHE A 71 4.09 1.49 15.85
CA PHE A 71 4.50 2.74 16.49
C PHE A 71 3.72 3.98 16.03
N PRO A 72 3.46 4.21 14.71
CA PRO A 72 2.67 5.36 14.26
C PRO A 72 1.25 5.41 14.82
N VAL A 73 0.66 4.24 15.11
CA VAL A 73 -0.69 4.15 15.67
C VAL A 73 -0.66 4.42 17.18
N TRP A 74 0.38 3.96 17.87
CA TRP A 74 0.61 4.25 19.29
C TRP A 74 0.78 5.75 19.57
N ILE A 75 1.65 6.45 18.81
CA ILE A 75 1.82 7.91 18.97
C ILE A 75 0.57 8.71 18.60
N ASN A 76 -0.39 8.08 17.90
CA ASN A 76 -1.69 8.66 17.56
C ASN A 76 -2.81 8.26 18.56
N GLY A 77 -2.45 7.85 19.77
CA GLY A 77 -3.39 7.66 20.89
C GLY A 77 -4.02 6.26 21.02
N HIS A 78 -3.57 5.27 20.25
CA HIS A 78 -3.96 3.87 20.41
C HIS A 78 -2.98 3.10 21.32
N ASP A 79 -3.33 1.88 21.75
CA ASP A 79 -2.41 0.98 22.46
C ASP A 79 -1.23 0.44 21.60
N GLY A 80 -1.24 0.75 20.29
CA GLY A 80 -0.25 0.31 19.32
C GLY A 80 -0.38 -1.12 18.78
N PHE A 81 -1.18 -2.02 19.36
CA PHE A 81 -1.25 -3.42 18.94
C PHE A 81 -2.45 -3.70 18.04
N LEU A 82 -2.25 -3.65 16.73
CA LEU A 82 -3.32 -3.75 15.72
C LEU A 82 -3.54 -5.19 15.27
N ILE A 83 -4.81 -5.55 15.08
CA ILE A 83 -5.22 -6.77 14.40
C ILE A 83 -5.27 -6.46 12.90
N GLU A 84 -4.55 -7.25 12.11
CA GLU A 84 -4.33 -7.00 10.69
C GLU A 84 -4.36 -8.31 9.90
N ALA A 85 -4.63 -8.22 8.59
CA ALA A 85 -4.32 -9.32 7.68
C ALA A 85 -2.80 -9.35 7.43
N ALA A 86 -2.25 -10.52 7.10
CA ALA A 86 -0.82 -10.64 6.84
C ALA A 86 -0.41 -9.77 5.65
N ALA A 87 0.69 -9.05 5.76
CA ALA A 87 1.06 -8.03 4.79
C ALA A 87 2.55 -7.69 4.79
N GLY A 88 3.09 -7.31 3.63
CA GLY A 88 4.50 -6.92 3.50
C GLY A 88 4.75 -5.94 2.34
N LEU A 89 5.86 -5.23 2.42
CA LEU A 89 6.34 -4.35 1.35
C LEU A 89 6.89 -5.18 0.20
N LEU A 90 6.69 -4.75 -1.05
CA LEU A 90 7.10 -5.54 -2.21
C LEU A 90 8.60 -5.82 -2.28
N ASP A 91 9.46 -4.88 -1.85
CA ASP A 91 10.92 -5.00 -1.83
C ASP A 91 11.52 -5.68 -3.08
N ASN A 92 11.18 -5.15 -4.26
CA ASN A 92 11.57 -5.66 -5.59
C ASN A 92 10.97 -7.01 -6.02
N ALA A 93 10.11 -7.63 -5.23
CA ALA A 93 9.32 -8.80 -5.62
C ALA A 93 8.00 -8.40 -6.30
N SER A 94 7.39 -9.35 -7.03
CA SER A 94 6.00 -9.18 -7.45
C SER A 94 5.06 -9.24 -6.23
N PRO A 95 3.86 -8.63 -6.32
CA PRO A 95 2.84 -8.74 -5.26
C PRO A 95 2.52 -10.18 -4.87
N GLU A 96 2.45 -11.07 -5.85
CA GLU A 96 2.17 -12.49 -5.67
C GLU A 96 3.30 -13.21 -4.92
N GLU A 97 4.55 -13.02 -5.35
CA GLU A 97 5.72 -13.62 -4.68
C GLU A 97 5.85 -13.13 -3.24
N ARG A 98 5.72 -11.81 -3.02
CA ARG A 98 5.86 -11.21 -1.69
C ARG A 98 4.81 -11.76 -0.72
N ILE A 99 3.56 -11.87 -1.17
CA ILE A 99 2.48 -12.21 -0.25
C ILE A 99 2.41 -13.69 0.08
N VAL A 100 2.85 -14.57 -0.82
CA VAL A 100 3.03 -15.99 -0.51
C VAL A 100 4.10 -16.18 0.56
N ALA A 101 5.22 -15.44 0.46
CA ALA A 101 6.27 -15.47 1.48
C ALA A 101 5.78 -14.93 2.83
N GLU A 102 5.11 -13.78 2.86
CA GLU A 102 4.58 -13.22 4.11
C GLU A 102 3.52 -14.08 4.78
N ALA A 103 2.68 -14.77 4.01
CA ALA A 103 1.69 -15.68 4.58
C ALA A 103 2.39 -16.75 5.45
N GLU A 104 3.49 -17.34 4.95
CA GLU A 104 4.25 -18.33 5.73
C GLU A 104 5.01 -17.67 6.89
N GLU A 105 5.67 -16.52 6.67
CA GLU A 105 6.48 -15.83 7.67
C GLU A 105 5.65 -15.33 8.86
N GLU A 106 4.49 -14.71 8.62
CA GLU A 106 3.70 -14.08 9.68
C GLU A 106 2.65 -15.01 10.30
N THR A 107 2.12 -15.97 9.52
CA THR A 107 1.01 -16.82 9.97
C THR A 107 1.37 -18.30 10.13
N GLY A 108 2.50 -18.74 9.56
CA GLY A 108 2.92 -20.13 9.52
C GLY A 108 2.20 -20.99 8.48
N PHE A 109 1.22 -20.45 7.74
CA PHE A 109 0.49 -21.19 6.72
C PHE A 109 1.14 -21.06 5.34
N ARG A 110 1.43 -22.20 4.72
CA ARG A 110 1.83 -22.25 3.31
C ARG A 110 0.61 -22.21 2.41
N VAL A 111 0.58 -21.25 1.49
CA VAL A 111 -0.47 -21.12 0.49
C VAL A 111 0.11 -21.25 -0.91
N THR A 112 -0.54 -22.03 -1.77
CA THR A 112 -0.10 -22.27 -3.15
C THR A 112 -1.00 -21.61 -4.19
N ARG A 113 -2.23 -21.27 -3.82
CA ARG A 113 -3.21 -20.64 -4.70
C ARG A 113 -3.79 -19.40 -4.02
N ILE A 114 -3.37 -18.24 -4.50
CA ILE A 114 -3.88 -16.93 -4.08
C ILE A 114 -4.82 -16.38 -5.14
N GLU A 115 -5.82 -15.62 -4.71
CA GLU A 115 -6.80 -14.98 -5.59
C GLU A 115 -6.73 -13.46 -5.40
N PRO A 116 -6.49 -12.67 -6.47
CA PRO A 116 -6.48 -11.21 -6.38
C PRO A 116 -7.90 -10.69 -6.14
N VAL A 117 -8.05 -9.69 -5.27
CA VAL A 117 -9.33 -9.07 -4.94
C VAL A 117 -9.43 -7.67 -5.54
N PHE A 118 -8.52 -6.78 -5.13
CA PHE A 118 -8.46 -5.40 -5.62
C PHE A 118 -7.10 -4.77 -5.33
N ILE A 119 -6.91 -3.56 -5.85
CA ILE A 119 -5.75 -2.71 -5.59
C ILE A 119 -6.27 -1.38 -5.05
N ALA A 120 -5.67 -0.87 -3.97
CA ALA A 120 -6.10 0.37 -3.35
C ALA A 120 -4.92 1.28 -2.99
N TYR A 121 -5.13 2.59 -3.13
CA TYR A 121 -4.29 3.61 -2.51
C TYR A 121 -4.85 3.91 -1.13
N MET A 122 -4.03 3.72 -0.09
CA MET A 122 -4.52 3.74 1.29
C MET A 122 -4.66 5.16 1.85
N SER A 123 -3.78 6.08 1.44
CA SER A 123 -3.82 7.48 1.84
C SER A 123 -3.40 8.41 0.69
N PRO A 124 -4.20 8.50 -0.39
CA PRO A 124 -3.81 9.14 -1.66
C PRO A 124 -3.65 10.67 -1.58
N GLY A 125 -3.93 11.28 -0.43
CA GLY A 125 -3.70 12.71 -0.21
C GLY A 125 -2.22 13.08 -0.04
N SER A 126 -1.41 12.16 0.48
CA SER A 126 -0.02 12.45 0.88
C SER A 126 0.94 11.26 0.86
N VAL A 127 0.47 10.04 0.61
CA VAL A 127 1.29 8.82 0.58
C VAL A 127 1.14 8.13 -0.77
N THR A 128 2.25 7.69 -1.35
CA THR A 128 2.26 7.01 -2.67
C THR A 128 1.78 5.56 -2.60
N GLU A 129 1.74 4.98 -1.40
CA GLU A 129 1.51 3.57 -1.13
C GLU A 129 0.25 3.04 -1.81
N LYS A 130 0.48 1.98 -2.59
CA LYS A 130 -0.53 1.16 -3.23
C LYS A 130 -0.42 -0.26 -2.70
N LEU A 131 -1.52 -0.81 -2.21
CA LEU A 131 -1.59 -2.18 -1.72
C LEU A 131 -2.34 -3.08 -2.70
N TYR A 132 -1.80 -4.29 -2.90
CA TYR A 132 -2.40 -5.36 -3.69
C TYR A 132 -3.04 -6.37 -2.72
N PHE A 133 -4.33 -6.61 -2.85
CA PHE A 133 -5.08 -7.44 -1.92
C PHE A 133 -5.37 -8.81 -2.51
N PHE A 134 -5.13 -9.85 -1.71
CA PHE A 134 -5.32 -11.24 -2.03
C PHE A 134 -6.15 -11.96 -0.96
N ILE A 135 -6.74 -13.09 -1.35
CA ILE A 135 -7.26 -14.09 -0.42
C ILE A 135 -6.67 -15.46 -0.76
N ALA A 136 -6.59 -16.34 0.22
CA ALA A 136 -6.29 -17.74 -0.02
C ALA A 136 -7.03 -18.63 0.99
N GLU A 137 -7.44 -19.80 0.52
CA GLU A 137 -7.95 -20.84 1.42
C GLU A 137 -6.78 -21.54 2.08
N TYR A 138 -6.81 -21.69 3.41
CA TYR A 138 -5.82 -22.46 4.15
C TYR A 138 -6.37 -23.82 4.56
N SER A 139 -5.53 -24.84 4.45
CA SER A 139 -5.76 -26.15 5.03
C SER A 139 -5.12 -26.20 6.41
N ALA A 140 -5.83 -26.78 7.36
CA ALA A 140 -5.18 -27.20 8.60
C ALA A 140 -4.65 -28.60 8.35
N ASP A 141 -3.35 -28.71 8.08
CA ASP A 141 -2.65 -29.99 8.29
C ASP A 141 -2.70 -30.34 9.80
#